data_AF-A0A922WQE1-F1
#
_entry.id   AF-A0A922WQE1-F1
#
_cell.length_a   1.000
_cell.length_b   1.000
_cell.length_c   1.000
_cell.angle_alpha   90.00
_cell.angle_beta   90.00
_cell.angle_gamma   90.00
#
_symmetry.space_group_name_H-M   'P 1'
#
loop_
_entity.id
_entity.type
_entity.pdbx_description
1 polymer ?
#
loop_
_entity_poly.entity_id
_entity_poly.type
_entity_poly.pdbx_seq_one_letter_code
_entity_poly.pdbx_strand_id
1 'polypeptide(L)'
;HLRHAYVQTAHAAQGQTAERVLIHADSRSANLVDQKMLYVALSRARSETIVVTDDKARLIRAIHERAGEKQTAMEVSAPEAAKTKSLGAGLG
;
A
#
# COMPACT_ATOMS: atom_id res chain seq x y z
N HIS A 1 -14.84 5.75 -27.15
CA HIS A 1 -13.70 6.63 -26.81
C HIS A 1 -12.42 5.79 -26.83
N LEU A 2 -11.54 5.98 -27.81
CA LEU A 2 -10.27 5.25 -27.90
C LEU A 2 -9.16 6.11 -27.27
N ARG A 3 -8.37 5.53 -26.38
CA ARG A 3 -7.16 6.14 -25.81
C ARG A 3 -5.99 5.22 -26.11
N HIS A 4 -4.82 5.79 -26.37
CA HIS A 4 -3.61 5.03 -26.69
C HIS A 4 -3.08 4.23 -25.48
N ALA A 5 -3.38 4.66 -24.25
CA ALA A 5 -3.15 3.91 -23.02
C ALA A 5 -1.73 3.33 -22.82
N TYR A 6 -0.69 3.97 -23.37
CA TYR A 6 0.71 3.53 -23.25
C TYR A 6 1.17 3.41 -21.79
N VAL A 7 0.69 4.31 -20.93
CA VAL A 7 0.94 4.30 -19.48
C VAL A 7 -0.37 4.62 -18.78
N GLN A 8 -0.63 3.93 -17.68
CA GLN A 8 -1.80 4.14 -16.84
C GLN A 8 -1.37 4.20 -15.38
N THR A 9 -2.14 4.91 -14.56
CA THR A 9 -1.94 4.87 -13.11
C THR A 9 -2.40 3.51 -12.57
N ALA A 10 -1.77 3.04 -11.49
CA ALA A 10 -2.14 1.76 -10.86
C ALA A 10 -3.62 1.70 -10.45
N HIS A 11 -4.20 2.85 -10.07
CA HIS A 11 -5.64 2.97 -9.79
C HIS A 11 -6.50 2.75 -11.04
N ALA A 12 -6.13 3.35 -12.18
CA ALA A 12 -6.85 3.18 -13.44
C ALA A 12 -6.74 1.77 -14.02
N ALA A 13 -5.65 1.06 -13.70
CA ALA A 13 -5.40 -0.33 -14.10
C ALA A 13 -5.98 -1.37 -13.11
N GLN A 14 -6.79 -0.96 -12.13
CA GLN A 14 -7.36 -1.89 -11.14
C GLN A 14 -8.23 -2.95 -11.83
N GLY A 15 -7.99 -4.21 -11.48
CA GLY A 15 -8.72 -5.36 -12.05
C GLY A 15 -8.18 -5.85 -13.40
N GLN A 16 -7.18 -5.17 -13.98
CA GLN A 16 -6.51 -5.61 -15.20
C GLN A 16 -5.26 -6.43 -14.83
N THR A 17 -4.98 -7.48 -15.60
CA THR A 17 -3.78 -8.30 -15.44
C THR A 17 -3.01 -8.34 -16.75
N ALA A 18 -1.69 -8.37 -16.67
CA ALA A 18 -0.80 -8.45 -17.83
C ALA A 18 0.25 -9.55 -17.59
N GLU A 19 0.80 -10.11 -18.67
CA GLU A 19 1.88 -11.09 -18.58
C GLU A 19 3.13 -10.47 -17.93
N ARG A 20 3.46 -9.24 -18.36
CA ARG A 20 4.56 -8.43 -17.84
C ARG A 20 4.07 -7.05 -17.44
N VAL A 21 4.55 -6.55 -16.29
CA VAL A 21 4.23 -5.20 -15.80
C VAL A 21 5.51 -4.39 -15.64
N LEU A 22 5.54 -3.20 -16.23
CA LEU A 22 6.57 -2.20 -16.01
C LEU A 22 6.04 -1.14 -15.05
N ILE A 23 6.70 -0.97 -13.90
CA ILE A 23 6.32 -0.01 -12.88
C ILE A 23 7.37 1.08 -12.82
N HIS A 24 6.96 2.33 -13.05
CA HIS A 24 7.79 3.48 -12.74
C HIS A 24 7.46 3.99 -11.34
N ALA A 25 8.41 3.86 -10.42
CA ALA A 25 8.27 4.24 -9.01
C ALA A 25 9.27 5.35 -8.67
N ASP A 26 8.80 6.61 -8.69
CA ASP A 26 9.57 7.76 -8.23
C ASP A 26 9.57 7.82 -6.70
N SER A 27 10.76 7.71 -6.10
CA SER A 27 10.98 7.68 -4.65
C SER A 27 10.43 8.91 -3.91
N ARG A 28 10.21 10.03 -4.62
CA ARG A 28 9.69 11.30 -4.08
C ARG A 28 8.17 11.40 -4.13
N SER A 29 7.52 10.56 -4.94
CA SER A 29 6.08 10.60 -5.17
C SER A 29 5.31 9.91 -4.04
N ALA A 30 4.84 10.68 -3.06
CA ALA A 30 4.18 10.17 -1.85
C ALA A 30 2.96 9.26 -2.12
N ASN A 31 2.18 9.52 -3.18
CA ASN A 31 0.97 8.76 -3.52
C ASN A 31 1.22 7.46 -4.29
N LEU A 32 2.41 7.28 -4.86
CA LEU A 32 2.80 6.08 -5.61
C LEU A 32 3.65 5.12 -4.78
N VAL A 33 4.26 5.63 -3.71
CA VAL A 33 5.26 4.92 -2.90
C VAL A 33 4.67 4.66 -1.51
N ASP A 34 3.56 3.96 -1.46
CA ASP A 34 3.04 3.32 -0.24
C ASP A 34 2.93 1.81 -0.47
N GLN A 35 2.90 1.03 0.62
CA GLN A 35 2.91 -0.44 0.56
C GLN A 35 1.72 -0.99 -0.23
N LYS A 36 0.53 -0.44 -0.02
CA LYS A 36 -0.71 -0.93 -0.61
C LYS A 36 -0.73 -0.73 -2.12
N MET A 37 -0.36 0.45 -2.60
CA MET A 37 -0.31 0.76 -4.03
C MET A 37 0.77 -0.05 -4.73
N LEU A 38 1.94 -0.22 -4.11
CA LEU A 38 3.00 -1.07 -4.65
C LEU A 38 2.56 -2.53 -4.74
N TYR A 39 1.95 -3.07 -3.69
CA TYR A 39 1.42 -4.43 -3.68
C TYR A 39 0.40 -4.64 -4.80
N VAL A 40 -0.55 -3.70 -4.95
CA VAL A 40 -1.55 -3.77 -6.02
C VAL A 40 -0.87 -3.78 -7.39
N ALA A 41 0.10 -2.90 -7.63
CA ALA A 41 0.80 -2.82 -8.91
C ALA A 41 1.59 -4.11 -9.23
N LEU A 42 2.32 -4.66 -8.24
CA LEU A 42 3.05 -5.92 -8.38
C LEU A 42 2.11 -7.10 -8.67
N SER A 43 0.95 -7.16 -8.01
CA SER A 43 -0.01 -8.27 -8.16
C SER A 43 -0.69 -8.33 -9.55
N ARG A 44 -0.49 -7.33 -10.42
CA ARG A 44 -1.07 -7.33 -11.77
C ARG A 44 -0.27 -8.13 -12.78
N ALA A 45 1.00 -8.41 -12.48
CA ALA A 45 1.84 -9.26 -13.30
C ALA A 45 1.49 -10.74 -13.09
N ARG A 46 1.37 -11.48 -14.19
CA ARG A 46 1.24 -12.94 -14.13
C ARG A 46 2.59 -13.66 -14.10
N SER A 47 3.60 -13.09 -14.73
CA SER A 47 4.91 -13.75 -14.88
C SER A 47 6.07 -12.87 -14.42
N GLU A 48 6.12 -11.60 -14.86
CA GLU A 48 7.28 -10.75 -14.61
C GLU A 48 6.87 -9.33 -14.21
N THR A 49 7.58 -8.77 -13.23
CA THR A 49 7.47 -7.36 -12.87
C THR A 49 8.84 -6.70 -12.87
N ILE A 50 8.94 -5.54 -13.53
CA ILE A 50 10.14 -4.71 -13.51
C ILE A 50 9.78 -3.38 -12.86
N VAL A 51 10.48 -3.06 -11.77
CA VAL A 51 10.34 -1.78 -11.06
C VAL A 51 11.53 -0.89 -11.41
N VAL A 52 11.23 0.25 -12.02
CA VAL A 52 12.21 1.29 -12.37
C VAL A 52 12.05 2.44 -11.39
N THR A 53 13.13 2.78 -10.69
CA THR A 53 13.16 3.84 -9.68
C THR A 53 14.41 4.70 -9.80
N ASP A 54 14.33 5.94 -9.33
CA ASP A 54 15.43 6.89 -9.26
C ASP A 54 16.42 6.56 -8.13
N ASP A 55 15.92 6.11 -6.97
CA ASP A 55 16.74 5.73 -5.81
C ASP A 55 16.09 4.56 -5.06
N LYS A 56 16.72 3.39 -5.17
CA LYS A 56 16.26 2.15 -4.53
C LYS A 56 16.20 2.26 -3.00
N ALA A 57 17.20 2.85 -2.37
CA ALA A 57 17.28 2.91 -0.91
C ALA A 57 16.21 3.85 -0.36
N ARG A 58 16.04 5.02 -1.00
CA ARG A 58 14.97 5.95 -0.66
C ARG A 58 13.60 5.33 -0.90
N LEU A 59 13.38 4.67 -2.04
CA LEU A 59 12.12 4.00 -2.35
C LEU A 59 11.76 2.97 -1.26
N ILE A 60 12.69 2.07 -0.91
CA ILE A 60 12.49 1.05 0.12
C ILE A 60 12.12 1.69 1.45
N ARG A 61 12.88 2.68 1.90
CA ARG A 61 12.59 3.39 3.15
C ARG A 61 11.19 4.00 3.13
N ALA A 62 10.85 4.65 2.04
CA ALA A 62 9.61 5.38 1.91
C ALA A 62 8.39 4.44 1.83
N ILE A 63 8.54 3.25 1.26
CA ILE A 63 7.54 2.16 1.34
C ILE A 63 7.41 1.66 2.79
N HIS A 64 8.51 1.42 3.49
CA HIS A 64 8.46 0.92 4.88
C HIS A 64 7.77 1.90 5.83
N GLU A 65 8.01 3.21 5.65
CA GLU A 65 7.41 4.25 6.49
C GLU A 65 5.91 4.50 6.18
N ARG A 66 5.40 4.05 5.03
CA ARG A 66 4.03 4.36 4.58
C ARG A 66 3.23 3.10 4.27
N ALA A 67 2.37 2.71 5.22
CA ALA A 67 1.45 1.59 5.06
C ALA A 67 0.39 1.82 3.94
N GLY A 68 0.05 3.08 3.64
CA GLY A 68 -1.00 3.41 2.68
C GLY A 68 -2.42 3.27 3.25
N GLU A 69 -2.54 3.25 4.58
CA GLU A 69 -3.82 3.30 5.27
C GLU A 69 -4.44 4.69 5.11
N LYS A 70 -5.68 4.71 4.59
CA LYS A 70 -6.46 5.94 4.52
C LYS A 70 -7.13 6.12 5.86
N GLN A 71 -6.81 7.20 6.56
CA GLN A 71 -7.46 7.55 7.81
C GLN A 71 -8.95 7.78 7.55
N THR A 72 -9.81 6.89 8.04
CA THR A 72 -11.26 7.02 7.91
C THR A 72 -11.86 7.66 9.15
N ALA A 73 -12.93 8.43 8.99
CA ALA A 73 -13.64 9.03 10.14
C ALA A 73 -14.18 7.98 11.13
N MET A 74 -14.39 6.74 10.66
CA MET A 74 -14.84 5.62 11.48
C MET A 74 -13.74 5.08 12.41
N GLU A 75 -12.46 5.13 12.02
CA GLU A 75 -11.33 4.66 12.84
C GLU A 75 -10.95 5.64 13.96
N VAL A 76 -11.31 6.92 13.83
CA VAL A 76 -11.01 7.96 14.83
C VAL A 76 -11.94 7.89 16.06
N SER A 77 -13.01 7.08 16.00
CA SER A 77 -14.06 7.06 17.02
C SER A 77 -14.08 5.76 17.86
N ALA A 78 -13.00 5.49 18.60
CA ALA A 78 -13.07 4.79 19.89
C ALA A 78 -11.70 4.79 20.59
N PRO A 79 -11.48 5.53 21.69
CA PRO A 79 -10.47 5.15 22.65
C PRO A 79 -10.98 3.89 23.36
N GLU A 80 -10.39 2.74 23.05
CA GLU A 80 -10.69 1.49 23.76
C GLU A 80 -10.28 1.65 25.23
N ALA A 81 -11.28 1.82 26.10
CA ALA A 81 -11.11 1.92 27.53
C ALA A 81 -10.39 0.65 28.05
N ALA A 82 -9.29 0.88 28.77
CA ALA A 82 -8.47 -0.13 29.41
C ALA A 82 -9.31 -1.17 30.17
N LYS A 83 -9.37 -2.40 29.65
CA LYS A 83 -9.79 -3.56 30.45
C LYS A 83 -8.60 -4.06 31.26
N THR A 84 -8.35 -3.43 32.39
CA THR A 84 -7.52 -4.00 33.47
C THR A 84 -8.23 -5.25 33.98
N LYS A 85 -7.82 -6.44 33.51
CA LYS A 85 -8.23 -7.72 34.11
C LYS A 85 -7.64 -7.78 35.51
N SER A 86 -8.48 -7.65 36.52
CA SER A 86 -8.15 -7.90 37.93
C SER A 86 -7.73 -9.35 38.11
N LEU A 87 -6.43 -9.57 38.39
CA LEU A 87 -5.92 -10.83 38.92
C LEU A 87 -6.19 -10.90 40.44
N GLY A 88 -7.01 -11.89 40.84
CA GLY A 88 -6.78 -12.76 42.00
C GLY A 88 -6.83 -12.21 43.43
N ALA A 89 -7.83 -12.69 44.18
CA ALA A 89 -7.79 -13.22 45.57
C ALA A 89 -9.27 -13.32 46.01
N GLY A 90 -9.83 -14.45 46.43
CA GLY A 90 -9.31 -15.47 47.33
C GLY A 90 -10.32 -15.58 48.49
N LEU A 91 -11.02 -16.72 48.55
CA LEU A 91 -11.63 -17.40 49.70
C LEU A 91 -11.92 -16.58 50.99
N GLY A 92 -13.19 -16.56 51.40
CA GLY A 92 -13.64 -16.13 52.72
C GLY A 92 -15.15 -15.95 52.77
#